data_AF-A0A950YB93-F1
#
_entry.id   AF-A0A950YB93-F1
#
_cell.length_a   1.000
_cell.length_b   1.000
_cell.length_c   1.000
_cell.angle_alpha   90.00
_cell.angle_beta   90.00
_cell.angle_gamma   90.00
#
_symmetry.space_group_name_H-M   'P 1'
#
loop_
_entity.id
_entity.type
_entity.pdbx_description
1 polymer ?
#
loop_
_entity_poly.entity_id
_entity_poly.type
_entity_poly.pdbx_seq_one_letter_code
_entity_poly.pdbx_strand_id
1 'polypeptide(L)'
;MTYRHLFIPLAAAAALTAVWAGSASADTAPQAQVSGNWAGYVADGSSSGDQFSSVSGSWVEPTAKCGSGQTYSAFWVGIGGSSGQSGSLEQTGTQSDCNADGSTDYYAWYELVPAAPVRLGLTINPGDHISAKVNVNGTNVTVSLSDQTTGQSSTKTLQMDSPDTSSAEWIAEAPSSCDGSGSCQPLPLSDFGTVQFSNASATDSGGHTGTISDSAWSAQAVELGGGGASDVSYGVSQGSAGAVPSSISSDGSSFSVSVSSSSQATGTGGGSGGSGYDNGYGYGGGYPGGDGGYGYGGGYGGGYGGGYGGYGGYGDSAF
;
A
#
# COMPACT_ATOMS: atom_id res chain seq x y z
N MET A 1 60.01 -7.50 -70.26
CA MET A 1 59.18 -6.28 -70.40
C MET A 1 57.79 -6.69 -70.87
N THR A 2 56.77 -6.11 -70.23
CA THR A 2 55.31 -6.14 -70.55
C THR A 2 54.61 -7.51 -70.61
N TYR A 3 54.00 -7.90 -69.49
CA TYR A 3 52.90 -8.89 -69.47
C TYR A 3 51.55 -8.17 -69.37
N ARG A 4 50.68 -8.44 -70.35
CA ARG A 4 49.32 -7.90 -70.49
C ARG A 4 48.41 -8.39 -69.36
N HIS A 5 47.68 -7.46 -68.77
CA HIS A 5 46.65 -7.70 -67.77
C HIS A 5 45.46 -8.46 -68.37
N LEU A 6 45.10 -9.60 -67.76
CA LEU A 6 43.88 -10.33 -68.01
C LEU A 6 42.87 -9.94 -66.92
N PHE A 7 41.76 -9.32 -67.32
CA PHE A 7 40.64 -9.01 -66.44
C PHE A 7 39.84 -10.30 -66.12
N ILE A 8 39.67 -10.59 -64.84
CA ILE A 8 38.69 -11.57 -64.33
C ILE A 8 37.69 -10.77 -63.48
N PRO A 9 36.38 -10.82 -63.76
CA PRO A 9 35.40 -10.15 -62.91
C PRO A 9 35.18 -11.02 -61.66
N LEU A 10 35.50 -10.49 -60.48
CA LEU A 10 35.10 -11.11 -59.22
C LEU A 10 33.69 -10.61 -58.89
N ALA A 11 32.71 -11.50 -58.95
CA ALA A 11 31.36 -11.24 -58.46
C ALA A 11 31.40 -11.07 -56.93
N ALA A 12 31.08 -9.89 -56.43
CA ALA A 12 30.90 -9.64 -55.01
C ALA A 12 29.52 -10.17 -54.58
N ALA A 13 29.50 -11.33 -53.90
CA ALA A 13 28.32 -11.79 -53.20
C ALA A 13 28.22 -11.04 -51.86
N ALA A 14 27.32 -10.06 -51.78
CA ALA A 14 26.96 -9.41 -50.52
C ALA A 14 26.10 -10.38 -49.70
N ALA A 15 26.70 -11.00 -48.68
CA ALA A 15 25.95 -11.74 -47.67
C ALA A 15 25.22 -10.75 -46.76
N LEU A 16 23.91 -10.61 -46.95
CA LEU A 16 23.03 -9.92 -46.01
C LEU A 16 22.88 -10.78 -44.75
N THR A 17 23.63 -10.45 -43.70
CA THR A 17 23.36 -10.97 -42.36
C THR A 17 22.11 -10.27 -41.84
N ALA A 18 20.97 -10.97 -41.85
CA ALA A 18 19.79 -10.53 -41.14
C ALA A 18 20.11 -10.52 -39.63
N VAL A 19 20.30 -9.33 -39.07
CA VAL A 19 20.31 -9.15 -37.63
C VAL A 19 18.89 -9.42 -37.17
N TRP A 20 18.66 -10.61 -36.60
CA TRP A 20 17.43 -10.88 -35.88
C TRP A 20 17.48 -9.98 -34.64
N ALA A 21 16.84 -8.81 -34.73
CA ALA A 21 16.51 -8.04 -33.55
C ALA A 21 15.54 -8.91 -32.76
N GLY A 22 16.07 -9.63 -31.77
CA GLY A 22 15.24 -10.32 -30.80
C GLY A 22 14.28 -9.28 -30.24
N SER A 23 12.98 -9.51 -30.39
CA SER A 23 11.97 -8.77 -29.67
C SER A 23 12.36 -8.86 -28.20
N ALA A 24 12.78 -7.75 -27.60
CA ALA A 24 12.81 -7.66 -26.15
C ALA A 24 11.38 -7.97 -25.71
N SER A 25 11.18 -9.12 -25.07
CA SER A 25 9.96 -9.33 -24.30
C SER A 25 9.91 -8.15 -23.35
N ALA A 26 8.95 -7.24 -23.56
CA ALA A 26 8.54 -6.38 -22.48
C ALA A 26 8.09 -7.34 -21.40
N ASP A 27 8.88 -7.49 -20.34
CA ASP A 27 8.40 -8.09 -19.10
C ASP A 27 7.16 -7.30 -18.76
N THR A 28 6.00 -7.88 -19.03
CA THR A 28 4.75 -7.43 -18.44
C THR A 28 4.96 -7.62 -16.96
N ALA A 29 5.38 -6.55 -16.28
CA ALA A 29 5.40 -6.50 -14.84
C ALA A 29 4.06 -7.07 -14.35
N PRO A 30 4.05 -8.01 -13.40
CA PRO A 30 2.81 -8.59 -12.90
C PRO A 30 1.87 -7.44 -12.54
N GLN A 31 0.65 -7.48 -13.07
CA GLN A 31 -0.32 -6.43 -12.85
C GLN A 31 -0.57 -6.34 -11.34
N ALA A 32 -0.43 -5.13 -10.77
CA ALA A 32 -0.71 -4.91 -9.36
C ALA A 32 -2.17 -5.31 -9.06
N GLN A 33 -2.38 -5.96 -7.92
CA GLN A 33 -3.73 -6.22 -7.39
C GLN A 33 -4.23 -4.94 -6.72
N VAL A 34 -5.52 -4.64 -6.89
CA VAL A 34 -6.11 -3.43 -6.32
C VAL A 34 -6.71 -3.74 -4.96
N SER A 35 -6.12 -3.21 -3.90
CA SER A 35 -6.66 -3.28 -2.55
C SER A 35 -7.50 -2.05 -2.19
N GLY A 36 -8.25 -2.14 -1.09
CA GLY A 36 -9.03 -1.02 -0.55
C GLY A 36 -8.25 -0.08 0.38
N ASN A 37 -7.11 -0.51 0.93
CA ASN A 37 -6.32 0.27 1.88
C ASN A 37 -4.79 0.14 1.77
N TRP A 38 -4.24 -0.85 1.06
CA TRP A 38 -2.80 -1.17 1.03
C TRP A 38 -2.13 -0.83 -0.31
N ALA A 39 -0.90 -0.34 -0.23
CA ALA A 39 -0.01 -0.22 -1.38
C ALA A 39 1.41 -0.70 -1.01
N GLY A 40 1.99 -1.59 -1.81
CA GLY A 40 3.31 -2.17 -1.50
C GLY A 40 3.48 -3.56 -2.09
N TYR A 41 4.15 -4.43 -1.36
CA TYR A 41 4.41 -5.81 -1.75
C TYR A 41 4.01 -6.81 -0.69
N VAL A 42 3.44 -7.92 -1.16
CA VAL A 42 3.12 -9.11 -0.38
C VAL A 42 3.92 -10.27 -0.95
N ALA A 43 4.71 -10.94 -0.11
CA ALA A 43 5.30 -12.23 -0.42
C ALA A 43 4.35 -13.33 0.06
N ASP A 44 3.87 -14.16 -0.87
CA ASP A 44 2.95 -15.26 -0.60
C ASP A 44 3.72 -16.59 -0.56
N GLY A 45 3.74 -17.22 0.62
CA GLY A 45 4.35 -18.53 0.87
C GLY A 45 3.37 -19.69 0.68
N SER A 46 2.06 -19.43 0.53
CA SER A 46 1.05 -20.47 0.36
C SER A 46 1.24 -21.30 -0.93
N SER A 47 1.80 -20.68 -1.97
CA SER A 47 2.11 -21.34 -3.23
C SER A 47 3.24 -22.37 -3.14
N SER A 48 4.16 -22.21 -2.18
CA SER A 48 5.25 -23.15 -1.88
C SER A 48 4.97 -24.03 -0.66
N GLY A 49 3.94 -23.70 0.12
CA GLY A 49 3.64 -24.34 1.40
C GLY A 49 4.50 -23.81 2.55
N ASP A 50 5.25 -22.73 2.31
CA ASP A 50 6.13 -22.12 3.29
C ASP A 50 5.34 -21.17 4.20
N GLN A 51 5.61 -21.29 5.50
CA GLN A 51 5.15 -20.36 6.52
C GLN A 51 6.29 -19.40 6.87
N PHE A 52 6.02 -18.11 6.94
CA PHE A 52 6.99 -17.10 7.35
C PHE A 52 7.17 -17.08 8.87
N SER A 53 8.42 -17.05 9.31
CA SER A 53 8.82 -16.90 10.71
C SER A 53 9.38 -15.50 11.01
N SER A 54 9.75 -14.73 9.98
CA SER A 54 10.20 -13.36 10.15
C SER A 54 10.00 -12.51 8.90
N VAL A 55 9.75 -11.22 9.12
CA VAL A 55 9.79 -10.16 8.10
C VAL A 55 10.59 -8.99 8.67
N SER A 56 11.32 -8.27 7.83
CA SER A 56 12.01 -7.05 8.21
C SER A 56 12.08 -6.08 7.03
N GLY A 57 12.19 -4.81 7.35
CA GLY A 57 12.31 -3.74 6.36
C GLY A 57 12.74 -2.44 7.01
N SER A 58 13.05 -1.45 6.18
CA SER A 58 13.45 -0.13 6.64
C SER A 58 12.91 0.94 5.71
N TRP A 59 12.57 2.10 6.25
CA TRP A 59 12.12 3.25 5.46
C TRP A 59 12.62 4.54 6.07
N VAL A 60 12.53 5.61 5.30
CA VAL A 60 12.66 6.98 5.82
C VAL A 60 11.25 7.49 6.06
N GLU A 61 10.95 7.97 7.27
CA GLU A 61 9.63 8.50 7.60
C GLU A 61 9.31 9.68 6.66
N PRO A 62 8.26 9.57 5.83
CA PRO A 62 7.95 10.63 4.89
C PRO A 62 7.37 11.86 5.59
N THR A 63 7.43 13.01 4.91
CA THR A 63 6.73 14.21 5.38
C THR A 63 5.30 14.20 4.83
N ALA A 64 4.31 14.06 5.71
CA ALA A 64 2.91 14.24 5.35
C ALA A 64 2.62 15.70 4.98
N LYS A 65 1.93 15.90 3.86
CA LYS A 65 1.44 17.21 3.40
C LYS A 65 0.01 17.42 3.88
N CYS A 66 -0.12 18.01 5.06
CA CYS A 66 -1.42 18.25 5.66
C CYS A 66 -2.08 19.52 5.12
N GLY A 67 -3.34 19.36 4.68
CA GLY A 67 -4.26 20.45 4.36
C GLY A 67 -5.28 20.64 5.48
N SER A 68 -6.43 21.21 5.14
CA SER A 68 -7.60 21.20 6.03
C SER A 68 -8.29 19.84 5.99
N GLY A 69 -8.50 19.23 7.15
CA GLY A 69 -9.17 17.93 7.28
C GLY A 69 -8.27 16.86 7.86
N GLN A 70 -8.87 15.76 8.31
CA GLN A 70 -8.13 14.63 8.86
C GLN A 70 -7.82 13.61 7.76
N THR A 71 -6.54 13.27 7.64
CA THR A 71 -6.06 12.23 6.72
C THR A 71 -5.01 11.40 7.44
N TYR A 72 -4.81 10.17 6.99
CA TYR A 72 -4.04 9.16 7.71
C TYR A 72 -3.16 8.40 6.74
N SER A 73 -1.97 8.02 7.20
CA SER A 73 -1.11 7.08 6.49
C SER A 73 -0.27 6.30 7.48
N ALA A 74 -0.01 5.03 7.18
CA ALA A 74 0.86 4.19 7.98
C ALA A 74 1.88 3.47 7.09
N PHE A 75 3.06 3.18 7.64
CA PHE A 75 4.13 2.46 6.96
C PHE A 75 4.62 1.34 7.86
N TRP A 76 4.58 0.10 7.37
CA TRP A 76 4.79 -1.05 8.24
C TRP A 76 5.34 -2.27 7.51
N VAL A 77 5.83 -3.20 8.33
CA VAL A 77 6.13 -4.59 7.92
C VAL A 77 5.30 -5.54 8.76
N GLY A 78 4.87 -6.65 8.16
CA GLY A 78 3.96 -7.59 8.80
C GLY A 78 4.07 -9.01 8.29
N ILE A 79 3.44 -9.92 9.03
CA ILE A 79 3.23 -11.30 8.64
C ILE A 79 1.72 -11.59 8.75
N GLY A 80 1.14 -12.16 7.69
CA GLY A 80 -0.26 -12.58 7.63
C GLY A 80 -1.21 -11.57 6.99
N GLY A 81 -2.51 -11.71 7.22
CA GLY A 81 -3.54 -10.72 6.84
C GLY A 81 -3.81 -10.54 5.34
N SER A 82 -2.95 -11.05 4.44
CA SER A 82 -3.09 -10.85 2.99
C SER A 82 -4.24 -11.66 2.37
N SER A 83 -4.62 -12.80 2.96
CA SER A 83 -5.71 -13.60 2.44
C SER A 83 -7.06 -13.07 2.95
N GLY A 84 -8.08 -13.02 2.08
CA GLY A 84 -9.44 -12.58 2.46
C GLY A 84 -10.14 -13.49 3.48
N GLN A 85 -9.50 -14.57 3.91
CA GLN A 85 -9.97 -15.49 4.96
C GLN A 85 -9.16 -15.34 6.25
N SER A 86 -8.10 -14.54 6.25
CA SER A 86 -7.27 -14.33 7.42
C SER A 86 -8.00 -13.44 8.44
N GLY A 87 -7.94 -13.84 9.69
CA GLY A 87 -8.39 -13.03 10.83
C GLY A 87 -7.23 -12.48 11.66
N SER A 88 -6.00 -12.59 11.16
CA SER A 88 -4.78 -12.39 11.95
C SER A 88 -3.69 -11.73 11.11
N LEU A 89 -3.03 -10.75 11.71
CA LEU A 89 -1.95 -9.98 11.11
C LEU A 89 -1.06 -9.46 12.24
N GLU A 90 0.22 -9.74 12.15
CA GLU A 90 1.21 -9.31 13.12
C GLU A 90 2.12 -8.25 12.52
N GLN A 91 2.06 -7.03 13.04
CA GLN A 91 2.67 -5.88 12.36
C GLN A 91 3.21 -4.82 13.30
N THR A 92 4.17 -4.06 12.79
CA THR A 92 4.71 -2.87 13.46
C THR A 92 5.16 -1.84 12.44
N GLY A 93 4.97 -0.58 12.79
CA GLY A 93 5.17 0.50 11.86
C GLY A 93 5.15 1.87 12.50
N THR A 94 5.12 2.86 11.63
CA THR A 94 4.90 4.26 11.97
C THR A 94 3.62 4.76 11.36
N GLN A 95 3.15 5.88 11.89
CA GLN A 95 1.96 6.57 11.46
C GLN A 95 2.29 8.03 11.19
N SER A 96 1.65 8.58 10.16
CA SER A 96 1.78 9.93 9.64
C SER A 96 0.37 10.52 9.49
N ASP A 97 -0.16 11.09 10.57
CA ASP A 97 -1.53 11.60 10.64
C ASP A 97 -1.58 13.11 10.46
N CYS A 98 -2.55 13.57 9.68
CA CYS A 98 -2.91 14.97 9.57
C CYS A 98 -4.15 15.25 10.43
N ASN A 99 -4.04 16.24 11.31
CA ASN A 99 -5.15 16.74 12.11
C ASN A 99 -5.96 17.78 11.33
N ALA A 100 -7.19 18.03 11.78
CA ALA A 100 -8.11 18.96 11.12
C ALA A 100 -7.58 20.40 11.00
N ASP A 101 -6.66 20.80 11.89
CA ASP A 101 -6.01 22.11 11.90
C ASP A 101 -4.76 22.18 11.02
N GLY A 102 -4.42 21.10 10.31
CA GLY A 102 -3.23 20.98 9.47
C GLY A 102 -1.96 20.61 10.23
N SER A 103 -2.02 20.38 11.55
CA SER A 103 -0.88 19.83 12.30
C SER A 103 -0.69 18.34 12.03
N THR A 104 0.53 17.85 12.24
CA THR A 104 0.90 16.45 12.04
C THR A 104 1.09 15.72 13.37
N ASP A 105 0.65 14.47 13.47
CA ASP A 105 1.01 13.53 14.54
C ASP A 105 1.79 12.34 13.94
N TYR A 106 3.02 12.14 14.42
CA TYR A 106 3.89 11.03 14.01
C TYR A 106 4.16 10.14 15.21
N TYR A 107 3.96 8.83 15.06
CA TYR A 107 4.19 7.89 16.14
C TYR A 107 4.47 6.48 15.63
N ALA A 108 5.18 5.71 16.44
CA ALA A 108 5.37 4.28 16.21
C ALA A 108 4.28 3.46 16.90
N TRP A 109 3.99 2.28 16.37
CA TRP A 109 2.97 1.37 16.91
C TRP A 109 3.30 -0.09 16.59
N TYR A 110 2.63 -0.99 17.31
CA TYR A 110 2.49 -2.39 16.92
C TYR A 110 1.03 -2.80 16.97
N GLU A 111 0.66 -3.85 16.25
CA GLU A 111 -0.69 -4.41 16.26
C GLU A 111 -0.65 -5.91 16.04
N LEU A 112 -1.51 -6.62 16.78
CA LEU A 112 -1.81 -8.03 16.56
C LEU A 112 -3.30 -8.12 16.27
N VAL A 113 -3.67 -8.07 15.00
CA VAL A 113 -5.07 -8.08 14.55
C VAL A 113 -5.75 -9.37 15.05
N PRO A 114 -6.96 -9.28 15.64
CA PRO A 114 -7.91 -8.16 15.57
C PRO A 114 -7.85 -7.14 16.72
N ALA A 115 -6.84 -7.20 17.60
CA ALA A 115 -6.68 -6.18 18.63
C ALA A 115 -6.26 -4.84 18.01
N ALA A 116 -6.73 -3.73 18.59
CA ALA A 116 -6.39 -2.38 18.13
C ALA A 116 -4.88 -2.09 18.24
N PRO A 117 -4.34 -1.18 17.42
CA PRO A 117 -2.92 -0.83 17.44
C PRO A 117 -2.55 -0.16 18.77
N VAL A 118 -1.35 -0.47 19.25
CA VAL A 118 -0.79 0.07 20.50
C VAL A 118 0.39 0.98 20.19
N ARG A 119 0.28 2.25 20.59
CA ARG A 119 1.38 3.22 20.43
C ARG A 119 2.61 2.81 21.24
N LEU A 120 3.77 2.95 20.62
CA LEU A 120 5.07 2.73 21.23
C LEU A 120 5.63 4.06 21.75
N GLY A 121 6.41 4.00 22.84
CA GLY A 121 7.11 5.15 23.40
C GLY A 121 8.36 5.54 22.60
N LEU A 122 8.25 5.63 21.27
CA LEU A 122 9.29 6.16 20.38
C LEU A 122 8.81 7.47 19.78
N THR A 123 9.65 8.49 19.85
CA THR A 123 9.40 9.74 19.12
C THR A 123 9.78 9.50 17.67
N ILE A 124 8.88 9.86 16.75
CA ILE A 124 9.09 9.72 15.30
C ILE A 124 8.96 11.12 14.69
N ASN A 125 9.86 11.46 13.78
CA ASN A 125 9.84 12.70 13.03
C ASN A 125 10.02 12.41 11.53
N PRO A 126 9.51 13.29 10.65
CA PRO A 126 9.85 13.23 9.25
C PRO A 126 11.36 13.21 9.01
N GLY A 127 11.81 12.31 8.14
CA GLY A 127 13.22 12.10 7.83
C GLY A 127 13.94 11.11 8.74
N ASP A 128 13.29 10.58 9.78
CA ASP A 128 13.89 9.54 10.62
C ASP A 128 14.06 8.23 9.84
N HIS A 129 15.19 7.54 10.05
CA HIS A 129 15.51 6.26 9.43
C HIS A 129 14.97 5.14 10.29
N ILE A 130 13.85 4.54 9.88
CA ILE A 130 13.16 3.51 10.64
C ILE A 130 13.58 2.13 10.15
N SER A 131 13.80 1.22 11.10
CA SER A 131 14.00 -0.21 10.86
C SER A 131 13.02 -1.01 11.70
N ALA A 132 12.30 -1.92 11.06
CA ALA A 132 11.25 -2.71 11.69
C ALA A 132 11.44 -4.20 11.42
N LYS A 133 10.99 -5.03 12.36
CA LYS A 133 11.04 -6.48 12.27
C LYS A 133 9.89 -7.12 13.06
N VAL A 134 9.25 -8.11 12.45
CA VAL A 134 8.35 -9.04 13.14
C VAL A 134 8.95 -10.44 13.09
N ASN A 135 8.85 -11.17 14.19
CA ASN A 135 9.25 -12.57 14.30
C ASN A 135 8.13 -13.36 14.98
N VAL A 136 7.78 -14.50 14.40
CA VAL A 136 6.75 -15.42 14.90
C VAL A 136 7.41 -16.74 15.26
N ASN A 137 7.17 -17.20 16.48
CA ASN A 137 7.64 -18.49 16.99
C ASN A 137 6.53 -19.17 17.79
N GLY A 138 5.78 -20.06 17.11
CA GLY A 138 4.52 -20.59 17.63
C GLY A 138 3.56 -19.44 17.91
N THR A 139 3.07 -19.33 19.15
CA THR A 139 2.19 -18.25 19.60
C THR A 139 2.93 -17.00 20.08
N ASN A 140 4.27 -17.00 20.05
CA ASN A 140 5.07 -15.85 20.46
C ASN A 140 5.34 -14.95 19.26
N VAL A 141 4.88 -13.71 19.34
CA VAL A 141 5.12 -12.69 18.33
C VAL A 141 6.04 -11.63 18.92
N THR A 142 7.20 -11.42 18.30
CA THR A 142 8.12 -10.35 18.67
C THR A 142 8.11 -9.26 17.62
N VAL A 143 7.66 -8.07 18.01
CA VAL A 143 7.67 -6.85 17.19
C VAL A 143 8.82 -5.97 17.66
N SER A 144 9.60 -5.46 16.72
CA SER A 144 10.73 -4.56 16.98
C SER A 144 10.72 -3.40 16.01
N LEU A 145 10.87 -2.19 16.53
CA LEU A 145 11.00 -0.98 15.74
C LEU A 145 12.12 -0.12 16.33
N SER A 146 13.02 0.34 15.47
CA SER A 146 14.17 1.16 15.79
C SER A 146 14.17 2.40 14.92
N ASP A 147 14.30 3.56 15.54
CA ASP A 147 14.69 4.78 14.85
C ASP A 147 16.22 4.88 14.91
N GLN A 148 16.85 4.68 13.76
CA GLN A 148 18.30 4.71 13.59
C GLN A 148 18.86 6.13 13.60
N THR A 149 18.02 7.15 13.36
CA THR A 149 18.42 8.55 13.43
C THR A 149 18.64 8.98 14.88
N THR A 150 17.69 8.65 15.76
CA THR A 150 17.80 8.98 17.20
C THR A 150 18.51 7.92 18.03
N GLY A 151 18.63 6.69 17.51
CA GLY A 151 19.16 5.53 18.22
C GLY A 151 18.18 4.92 19.23
N GLN A 152 16.91 5.33 19.22
CA GLN A 152 15.86 4.77 20.06
C GLN A 152 15.27 3.50 19.45
N SER A 153 14.85 2.55 20.30
CA SER A 153 14.23 1.30 19.87
C SER A 153 13.20 0.80 20.88
N SER A 154 12.18 0.08 20.40
CA SER A 154 11.27 -0.70 21.24
C SER A 154 11.13 -2.10 20.66
N THR A 155 11.17 -3.08 21.56
CA THR A 155 10.87 -4.48 21.27
C THR A 155 9.81 -4.96 22.25
N LYS A 156 8.79 -5.66 21.74
CA LYS A 156 7.77 -6.33 22.54
C LYS A 156 7.66 -7.78 22.08
N THR A 157 7.64 -8.69 23.05
CA THR A 157 7.26 -10.10 22.82
C THR A 157 5.90 -10.32 23.43
N LEU A 158 4.97 -10.79 22.62
CA LEU A 158 3.54 -10.84 22.87
C LEU A 158 3.03 -12.25 22.58
N GLN A 159 1.92 -12.63 23.22
CA GLN A 159 1.21 -13.86 22.89
C GLN A 159 0.10 -13.57 21.90
N MET A 160 -0.06 -14.47 20.93
CA MET A 160 -1.16 -14.49 19.98
C MET A 160 -1.54 -15.95 19.73
N ASP A 161 -2.83 -16.27 19.89
CA ASP A 161 -3.29 -17.67 19.89
C ASP A 161 -3.12 -18.35 18.53
N SER A 162 -3.33 -17.60 17.44
CA SER A 162 -3.31 -18.12 16.06
C SER A 162 -2.66 -17.13 15.09
N PRO A 163 -1.33 -16.94 15.13
CA PRO A 163 -0.64 -16.10 14.16
C PRO A 163 -0.87 -16.62 12.73
N ASP A 164 -1.10 -15.71 11.79
CA ASP A 164 -1.15 -16.06 10.38
C ASP A 164 0.25 -15.88 9.79
N THR A 165 0.86 -16.98 9.36
CA THR A 165 2.22 -16.99 8.82
C THR A 165 2.26 -17.23 7.31
N SER A 166 1.13 -17.09 6.62
CA SER A 166 1.01 -17.43 5.20
C SER A 166 1.66 -16.42 4.25
N SER A 167 1.86 -15.19 4.71
CA SER A 167 2.44 -14.10 3.92
C SER A 167 3.38 -13.20 4.73
N ALA A 168 4.20 -12.42 4.03
CA ALA A 168 5.01 -11.35 4.60
C ALA A 168 4.86 -10.07 3.78
N GLU A 169 4.70 -8.92 4.43
CA GLU A 169 4.32 -7.67 3.73
C GLU A 169 5.20 -6.46 4.08
N TRP A 170 5.29 -5.54 3.12
CA TRP A 170 5.89 -4.21 3.25
C TRP A 170 4.93 -3.19 2.64
N ILE A 171 4.26 -2.40 3.46
CA ILE A 171 3.04 -1.70 3.07
C ILE A 171 3.06 -0.24 3.50
N ALA A 172 2.61 0.62 2.58
CA ALA A 172 2.01 1.92 2.90
C ALA A 172 0.48 1.77 2.90
N GLU A 173 -0.18 2.24 3.93
CA GLU A 173 -1.60 1.99 4.17
C GLU A 173 -2.41 3.28 4.39
N ALA A 174 -3.67 3.27 3.94
CA ALA A 174 -4.75 4.11 4.45
C ALA A 174 -5.44 3.37 5.62
N PRO A 175 -5.10 3.65 6.89
CA PRO A 175 -5.56 2.85 8.02
C PRO A 175 -7.07 2.81 8.12
N SER A 176 -7.64 1.74 8.67
CA SER A 176 -9.09 1.63 8.84
C SER A 176 -9.55 2.05 10.23
N SER A 177 -10.77 2.59 10.30
CA SER A 177 -11.53 2.70 11.55
C SER A 177 -12.62 1.66 11.57
N CYS A 178 -12.72 0.91 12.67
CA CYS A 178 -13.75 -0.11 12.87
C CYS A 178 -14.84 0.39 13.83
N ASP A 179 -16.09 0.11 13.50
CA ASP A 179 -17.20 0.33 14.43
C ASP A 179 -17.32 -0.79 15.46
N GLY A 180 -18.21 -0.63 16.45
CA GLY A 180 -18.43 -1.62 17.50
C GLY A 180 -19.00 -2.96 17.02
N SER A 181 -19.34 -3.09 15.74
CA SER A 181 -19.78 -4.34 15.10
C SER A 181 -18.64 -5.07 14.36
N GLY A 182 -17.43 -4.49 14.34
CA GLY A 182 -16.28 -5.01 13.62
C GLY A 182 -16.26 -4.65 12.13
N SER A 183 -17.16 -3.75 11.69
CA SER A 183 -17.14 -3.23 10.32
C SER A 183 -16.05 -2.16 10.21
N CYS A 184 -15.01 -2.44 9.43
CA CYS A 184 -13.86 -1.57 9.25
C CYS A 184 -13.94 -0.84 7.91
N GLN A 185 -13.62 0.46 7.92
CA GLN A 185 -13.59 1.30 6.73
C GLN A 185 -12.26 2.05 6.66
N PRO A 186 -11.55 2.01 5.52
CA PRO A 186 -10.36 2.81 5.30
C PRO A 186 -10.62 4.31 5.51
N LEU A 187 -9.69 4.97 6.19
CA LEU A 187 -9.69 6.40 6.42
C LEU A 187 -9.12 7.15 5.22
N PRO A 188 -9.41 8.46 5.04
CA PRO A 188 -8.83 9.25 3.95
C PRO A 188 -7.30 9.24 3.97
N LEU A 189 -6.68 8.89 2.84
CA LEU A 189 -5.22 8.80 2.72
C LEU A 189 -4.54 10.18 2.79
N SER A 190 -3.51 10.30 3.64
CA SER A 190 -2.62 11.46 3.67
C SER A 190 -1.74 11.53 2.41
N ASP A 191 -1.50 12.74 1.89
CA ASP A 191 -0.44 12.95 0.89
C ASP A 191 0.94 12.86 1.57
N PHE A 192 1.52 11.66 1.64
CA PHE A 192 2.87 11.42 2.12
C PHE A 192 3.95 11.60 1.03
N GLY A 193 3.56 12.02 -0.19
CA GLY A 193 4.43 12.05 -1.36
C GLY A 193 4.90 10.65 -1.75
N THR A 194 6.07 10.25 -1.26
CA THR A 194 6.70 8.96 -1.55
C THR A 194 7.40 8.44 -0.30
N VAL A 195 7.22 7.15 0.00
CA VAL A 195 8.00 6.40 0.99
C VAL A 195 8.90 5.41 0.27
N GLN A 196 10.15 5.27 0.73
CA GLN A 196 11.12 4.31 0.21
C GLN A 196 11.29 3.16 1.19
N PHE A 197 10.93 1.95 0.78
CA PHE A 197 11.26 0.73 1.52
C PHE A 197 12.60 0.17 1.03
N SER A 198 13.39 -0.32 1.96
CA SER A 198 14.71 -0.90 1.73
C SER A 198 15.00 -2.00 2.73
N ASN A 199 16.03 -2.80 2.46
CA ASN A 199 16.41 -3.96 3.30
C ASN A 199 15.23 -4.89 3.58
N ALA A 200 14.30 -5.00 2.62
CA ALA A 200 13.13 -5.84 2.73
C ALA A 200 13.55 -7.32 2.62
N SER A 201 13.29 -8.08 3.68
CA SER A 201 13.63 -9.50 3.75
C SER A 201 12.66 -10.27 4.61
N ALA A 202 12.39 -11.51 4.21
CA ALA A 202 11.59 -12.47 4.96
C ALA A 202 12.38 -13.76 5.21
N THR A 203 11.99 -14.48 6.25
CA THR A 203 12.54 -15.79 6.63
C THR A 203 11.38 -16.77 6.76
N ASP A 204 11.48 -17.92 6.12
CA ASP A 204 10.50 -19.00 6.28
C ASP A 204 10.73 -19.81 7.56
N SER A 205 9.85 -20.76 7.84
CA SER A 205 9.94 -21.67 9.00
C SER A 205 11.05 -22.72 8.85
N GLY A 206 11.55 -22.95 7.64
CA GLY A 206 12.75 -23.75 7.36
C GLY A 206 14.07 -23.02 7.60
N GLY A 207 14.02 -21.71 7.81
CA GLY A 207 15.17 -20.83 8.04
C GLY A 207 15.79 -20.25 6.76
N HIS A 208 15.19 -20.48 5.58
CA HIS A 208 15.61 -19.78 4.37
C HIS A 208 15.28 -18.30 4.50
N THR A 209 16.23 -17.43 4.17
CA THR A 209 16.07 -15.97 4.24
C THR A 209 16.36 -15.38 2.88
N GLY A 210 15.43 -14.55 2.41
CA GLY A 210 15.44 -14.00 1.07
C GLY A 210 14.88 -12.58 1.03
N THR A 211 15.00 -11.95 -0.11
CA THR A 211 14.42 -10.63 -0.41
C THR A 211 12.98 -10.75 -0.91
N ILE A 212 12.30 -9.64 -1.21
CA ILE A 212 10.93 -9.67 -1.74
C ILE A 212 10.84 -10.58 -2.98
N SER A 213 11.79 -10.46 -3.91
CA SER A 213 11.81 -11.24 -5.16
C SER A 213 12.52 -12.59 -5.07
N ASP A 214 12.68 -13.18 -3.87
CA ASP A 214 13.27 -14.51 -3.74
C ASP A 214 12.38 -15.56 -4.40
N SER A 215 12.99 -16.50 -5.13
CA SER A 215 12.27 -17.54 -5.88
C SER A 215 11.57 -18.59 -4.99
N ALA A 216 11.83 -18.60 -3.68
CA ALA A 216 11.15 -19.48 -2.74
C ALA A 216 9.67 -19.10 -2.55
N TRP A 217 9.27 -17.86 -2.84
CA TRP A 217 7.89 -17.38 -2.72
C TRP A 217 7.46 -16.56 -3.94
N SER A 218 6.16 -16.23 -3.98
CA SER A 218 5.60 -15.36 -5.02
C SER A 218 5.42 -13.95 -4.49
N ALA A 219 6.08 -12.97 -5.10
CA ALA A 219 5.87 -11.56 -4.80
C ALA A 219 4.71 -10.99 -5.62
N GLN A 220 3.76 -10.34 -4.95
CA GLN A 220 2.64 -9.63 -5.58
C GLN A 220 2.70 -8.14 -5.22
N ALA A 221 2.69 -7.29 -6.24
CA ALA A 221 2.48 -5.85 -6.04
C ALA A 221 1.01 -5.59 -5.72
N VAL A 222 0.75 -4.75 -4.73
CA VAL A 222 -0.60 -4.32 -4.34
C VAL A 222 -0.65 -2.81 -4.45
N GLU A 223 -1.70 -2.27 -5.07
CA GLU A 223 -1.95 -0.83 -5.16
C GLU A 223 -3.23 -0.47 -4.41
N LEU A 224 -3.22 0.72 -3.80
CA LEU A 224 -4.38 1.26 -3.11
C LEU A 224 -5.26 1.96 -4.16
N GLY A 225 -6.41 1.37 -4.47
CA GLY A 225 -7.34 1.90 -5.46
C GLY A 225 -8.05 3.15 -4.96
N GLY A 226 -7.91 4.28 -5.68
CA GLY A 226 -8.62 5.54 -5.40
C GLY A 226 -10.13 5.54 -5.68
N GLY A 227 -10.75 4.36 -5.75
CA GLY A 227 -12.17 4.11 -6.03
C GLY A 227 -12.41 2.82 -6.83
N GLY A 228 -12.88 1.77 -6.15
CA GLY A 228 -13.31 0.49 -6.75
C GLY A 228 -12.27 -0.63 -6.63
N ALA A 229 -12.13 -1.21 -5.43
CA ALA A 229 -11.24 -2.35 -5.19
C ALA A 229 -11.78 -3.66 -5.79
N SER A 230 -10.88 -4.50 -6.30
CA SER A 230 -11.13 -5.92 -6.55
C SER A 230 -10.16 -6.71 -5.66
N ASP A 231 -10.64 -6.97 -4.44
CA ASP A 231 -10.21 -7.98 -3.47
C ASP A 231 -8.73 -8.05 -3.04
N VAL A 232 -8.42 -7.33 -1.95
CA VAL A 232 -7.62 -7.82 -0.81
C VAL A 232 -8.35 -7.34 0.47
N SER A 233 -9.08 -8.24 1.11
CA SER A 233 -9.81 -8.27 2.40
C SER A 233 -10.51 -7.04 3.03
N TYR A 234 -10.31 -5.79 2.62
CA TYR A 234 -11.05 -4.65 3.19
C TYR A 234 -11.40 -3.61 2.10
N GLY A 235 -12.36 -3.96 1.24
CA GLY A 235 -12.78 -3.12 0.13
C GLY A 235 -13.99 -2.23 0.45
N VAL A 236 -13.80 -0.91 0.45
CA VAL A 236 -14.86 0.07 0.14
C VAL A 236 -14.29 1.21 -0.70
N SER A 237 -15.15 1.88 -1.47
CA SER A 237 -14.78 2.96 -2.38
C SER A 237 -14.25 4.19 -1.63
N GLN A 238 -12.93 4.40 -1.70
CA GLN A 238 -12.26 5.61 -1.26
C GLN A 238 -12.58 6.80 -2.18
N GLY A 239 -12.58 8.00 -1.60
CA GLY A 239 -12.56 9.25 -2.33
C GLY A 239 -11.15 9.60 -2.82
N SER A 240 -10.93 9.47 -4.13
CA SER A 240 -9.98 10.23 -4.97
C SER A 240 -8.46 9.97 -4.84
N ALA A 241 -7.92 9.62 -3.67
CA ALA A 241 -6.49 9.39 -3.48
C ALA A 241 -6.16 7.89 -3.36
N GLY A 242 -5.16 7.45 -4.11
CA GLY A 242 -4.61 6.10 -4.08
C GLY A 242 -3.11 6.13 -3.80
N ALA A 243 -2.48 4.96 -3.86
CA ALA A 243 -1.04 4.83 -3.77
C ALA A 243 -0.56 3.64 -4.59
N VAL A 244 0.58 3.79 -5.25
CA VAL A 244 1.10 2.81 -6.21
C VAL A 244 2.55 2.47 -5.88
N PRO A 245 2.91 1.18 -5.76
CA PRO A 245 4.30 0.77 -5.62
C PRO A 245 5.06 0.91 -6.95
N SER A 246 6.33 1.28 -6.88
CA SER A 246 7.27 1.10 -8.00
C SER A 246 7.62 -0.37 -8.17
N SER A 247 8.27 -0.72 -9.29
CA SER A 247 8.95 -2.01 -9.40
C SER A 247 9.97 -2.22 -8.29
N ILE A 248 10.17 -3.48 -7.89
CA ILE A 248 11.26 -3.89 -7.00
C ILE A 248 12.62 -3.59 -7.66
N SER A 249 13.59 -3.19 -6.86
CA SER A 249 14.99 -3.03 -7.26
C SER A 249 15.59 -4.34 -7.79
N SER A 250 16.69 -4.23 -8.54
CA SER A 250 17.35 -5.41 -9.15
C SER A 250 17.92 -6.41 -8.16
N ASP A 251 18.19 -5.99 -6.93
CA ASP A 251 18.62 -6.85 -5.82
C ASP A 251 17.44 -7.43 -5.02
N GLY A 252 16.21 -7.12 -5.41
CA GLY A 252 14.99 -7.68 -4.82
C GLY A 252 14.55 -7.05 -3.50
N SER A 253 15.31 -6.10 -2.94
CA SER A 253 15.22 -5.71 -1.53
C SER A 253 14.58 -4.35 -1.26
N SER A 254 14.27 -3.58 -2.31
CA SER A 254 13.83 -2.18 -2.18
C SER A 254 12.76 -1.82 -3.21
N PHE A 255 11.87 -0.91 -2.83
CA PHE A 255 10.87 -0.32 -3.71
C PHE A 255 10.40 1.01 -3.10
N SER A 256 9.56 1.74 -3.83
CA SER A 256 8.90 2.94 -3.34
C SER A 256 7.40 2.80 -3.41
N VAL A 257 6.68 3.52 -2.57
CA VAL A 257 5.24 3.74 -2.76
C VAL A 257 5.00 5.22 -2.87
N SER A 258 4.25 5.64 -3.91
CA SER A 258 3.91 7.05 -4.12
C SER A 258 2.40 7.24 -4.14
N VAL A 259 1.94 8.35 -3.57
CA VAL A 259 0.53 8.75 -3.67
C VAL A 259 0.16 9.01 -5.12
N SER A 260 -0.95 8.43 -5.57
CA SER A 260 -1.55 8.68 -6.88
C SER A 260 -2.84 9.47 -6.68
N SER A 261 -2.96 10.60 -7.39
CA SER A 261 -4.25 11.26 -7.52
C SER A 261 -4.97 10.65 -8.72
N SER A 262 -6.21 10.18 -8.53
CA SER A 262 -7.07 9.89 -9.67
C SER A 262 -7.43 11.23 -10.34
N SER A 263 -6.71 11.62 -11.39
CA SER A 263 -7.31 12.51 -12.36
C SER A 263 -8.48 11.72 -12.97
N GLN A 264 -9.72 12.08 -12.63
CA GLN A 264 -10.86 11.64 -13.44
C GLN A 264 -10.53 12.03 -14.88
N ALA A 265 -10.19 11.04 -15.70
CA ALA A 265 -10.12 11.24 -17.13
C ALA A 265 -11.53 11.63 -17.56
N THR A 266 -11.77 12.93 -17.74
CA THR A 266 -12.90 13.41 -18.51
C THR A 266 -12.63 12.93 -19.93
N GLY A 267 -13.12 11.73 -20.23
CA GLY A 267 -13.10 11.17 -21.56
C GLY A 267 -13.87 12.09 -22.49
N THR A 268 -13.17 13.05 -23.09
CA THR A 268 -13.63 13.69 -24.31
C THR A 268 -13.47 12.60 -25.38
N GLY A 269 -14.56 11.86 -25.61
CA GLY A 269 -14.62 10.82 -26.63
C GLY A 269 -14.25 11.42 -27.98
N GLY A 270 -13.03 11.16 -28.43
CA GLY A 270 -12.59 11.36 -29.80
C GLY A 270 -13.28 10.33 -30.69
N GLY A 271 -14.49 10.64 -31.14
CA GLY A 271 -15.20 9.87 -32.15
C GLY A 271 -14.59 10.11 -33.53
N SER A 272 -13.83 9.13 -34.02
CA SER A 272 -13.38 9.05 -35.42
C SER A 272 -14.58 8.79 -36.34
N GLY A 273 -14.54 9.40 -37.52
CA GLY A 273 -15.67 9.57 -38.44
C GLY A 273 -16.30 8.27 -38.97
N GLY A 274 -17.61 8.34 -39.17
CA GLY A 274 -18.41 7.40 -39.96
C GLY A 274 -19.51 8.17 -40.70
N SER A 275 -19.40 8.21 -42.02
CA SER A 275 -20.34 8.84 -42.95
C SER A 275 -21.68 8.10 -42.98
N GLY A 276 -22.81 8.81 -42.87
CA GLY A 276 -24.15 8.26 -43.04
C GLY A 276 -25.18 9.37 -43.28
N TYR A 277 -25.89 9.29 -44.40
CA TYR A 277 -26.77 10.33 -44.96
C TYR A 277 -28.18 10.36 -44.35
N ASP A 278 -28.64 11.58 -44.08
CA ASP A 278 -29.95 12.21 -44.39
C ASP A 278 -31.28 11.83 -43.67
N ASN A 279 -31.96 12.93 -43.27
CA ASN A 279 -33.38 13.28 -43.26
C ASN A 279 -34.27 13.08 -42.00
N GLY A 280 -34.84 14.20 -41.51
CA GLY A 280 -36.03 14.21 -40.63
C GLY A 280 -36.21 15.46 -39.75
N TYR A 281 -37.21 16.28 -40.08
CA TYR A 281 -37.55 17.61 -39.55
C TYR A 281 -38.23 17.63 -38.15
N GLY A 282 -38.02 18.72 -37.38
CA GLY A 282 -39.14 19.58 -36.88
C GLY A 282 -39.48 19.66 -35.37
N TYR A 283 -39.46 20.92 -34.86
CA TYR A 283 -40.26 21.55 -33.77
C TYR A 283 -40.05 21.03 -32.31
N GLY A 284 -40.03 21.81 -31.21
CA GLY A 284 -40.35 23.21 -30.93
C GLY A 284 -41.11 23.31 -29.58
N GLY A 285 -40.50 23.92 -28.54
CA GLY A 285 -41.17 24.66 -27.46
C GLY A 285 -41.59 23.94 -26.15
N GLY A 286 -41.36 24.62 -25.01
CA GLY A 286 -42.26 24.57 -23.83
C GLY A 286 -41.64 24.25 -22.44
N TYR A 287 -41.30 25.29 -21.67
CA TYR A 287 -41.47 25.33 -20.19
C TYR A 287 -42.98 25.59 -19.88
N PRO A 288 -43.54 25.48 -18.63
CA PRO A 288 -42.89 25.57 -17.31
C PRO A 288 -43.47 24.71 -16.15
N GLY A 289 -42.83 24.79 -14.97
CA GLY A 289 -43.51 24.99 -13.67
C GLY A 289 -43.78 23.76 -12.78
N GLY A 290 -43.37 23.84 -11.51
CA GLY A 290 -43.77 22.90 -10.46
C GLY A 290 -42.98 23.07 -9.16
N ASP A 291 -43.47 23.99 -8.31
CA ASP A 291 -42.97 24.31 -6.96
C ASP A 291 -42.96 23.15 -5.97
N GLY A 292 -42.07 23.27 -4.97
CA GLY A 292 -42.05 22.49 -3.74
C GLY A 292 -40.97 22.94 -2.78
N GLY A 293 -41.16 24.11 -2.12
CA GLY A 293 -40.51 24.42 -0.83
C GLY A 293 -40.84 23.33 0.20
N TYR A 294 -40.14 23.11 1.30
CA TYR A 294 -39.82 23.91 2.51
C TYR A 294 -38.92 22.97 3.36
N GLY A 295 -38.01 23.34 4.25
CA GLY A 295 -37.70 24.56 4.98
C GLY A 295 -36.56 24.23 5.96
N TYR A 296 -35.87 25.28 6.40
CA TYR A 296 -34.60 25.29 7.14
C TYR A 296 -34.73 25.04 8.65
N GLY A 297 -33.59 24.69 9.27
CA GLY A 297 -33.24 25.01 10.67
C GLY A 297 -32.16 24.05 11.19
N GLY A 298 -30.98 24.43 11.71
CA GLY A 298 -30.44 25.73 12.12
C GLY A 298 -30.12 25.73 13.62
N GLY A 299 -28.82 25.71 13.99
CA GLY A 299 -28.26 25.97 15.33
C GLY A 299 -28.20 24.75 16.26
N TYR A 300 -27.28 24.55 17.22
CA TYR A 300 -26.36 25.35 18.05
C TYR A 300 -25.49 24.29 18.81
N GLY A 301 -24.18 24.40 19.09
CA GLY A 301 -23.51 25.34 20.00
C GLY A 301 -23.25 24.72 21.39
N GLY A 302 -21.96 24.54 21.77
CA GLY A 302 -21.46 24.25 23.14
C GLY A 302 -20.93 22.82 23.35
N GLY A 303 -19.86 22.52 24.06
CA GLY A 303 -18.96 23.28 24.94
C GLY A 303 -18.14 22.28 25.76
N TYR A 304 -16.86 22.60 25.95
CA TYR A 304 -15.82 21.97 26.78
C TYR A 304 -16.25 21.57 28.21
N GLY A 305 -15.69 20.47 28.72
CA GLY A 305 -15.74 20.10 30.13
C GLY A 305 -14.82 18.93 30.48
N GLY A 306 -13.63 19.22 31.01
CA GLY A 306 -12.78 18.25 31.68
C GLY A 306 -13.28 17.94 33.10
N GLY A 307 -12.96 16.75 33.60
CA GLY A 307 -13.27 16.33 34.98
C GLY A 307 -12.47 15.10 35.38
N TYR A 308 -11.58 15.30 36.37
CA TYR A 308 -10.72 14.31 37.01
C TYR A 308 -11.48 13.41 38.01
N GLY A 309 -10.91 12.23 38.28
CA GLY A 309 -11.13 11.41 39.50
C GLY A 309 -11.98 10.16 39.25
N GLY A 310 -11.65 8.97 39.74
CA GLY A 310 -10.61 8.53 40.65
C GLY A 310 -10.80 7.03 40.97
N TYR A 311 -9.71 6.41 41.42
CA TYR A 311 -9.53 5.12 42.09
C TYR A 311 -10.75 4.25 42.46
N GLY A 312 -10.61 2.95 42.17
CA GLY A 312 -11.34 1.86 42.85
C GLY A 312 -10.75 0.50 42.50
N GLY A 313 -9.85 -0.02 43.34
CA GLY A 313 -9.33 -1.38 43.25
C GLY A 313 -10.14 -2.41 44.02
N TYR A 314 -9.67 -3.66 43.90
CA TYR A 314 -9.97 -4.90 44.63
C TYR A 314 -11.08 -5.81 44.09
N GLY A 315 -10.70 -7.07 43.87
CA GLY A 315 -11.63 -8.20 43.87
C GLY A 315 -11.11 -9.45 43.15
N ASP A 316 -10.24 -10.21 43.81
CA ASP A 316 -9.98 -11.65 43.57
C ASP A 316 -11.26 -12.45 43.24
N SER A 317 -11.17 -13.43 42.34
CA SER A 317 -11.17 -14.88 42.67
C SER A 317 -11.51 -15.80 41.48
N ALA A 318 -10.70 -16.87 41.36
CA ALA A 318 -11.00 -18.26 40.94
C ALA A 318 -12.01 -18.49 39.79
N PHE A 319 -11.69 -19.18 38.69
CA PHE A 319 -10.93 -20.41 38.45
C PHE A 319 -10.35 -20.41 37.04
#